data_AF-A0A1Z2XSN5-F1
#
_entry.id   AF-A0A1Z2XSN5-F1
#
_cell.length_a   1.000
_cell.length_b   1.000
_cell.length_c   1.000
_cell.angle_alpha   90.00
_cell.angle_beta   90.00
_cell.angle_gamma   90.00
#
_symmetry.space_group_name_H-M   'P 1'
#
loop_
_entity.id
_entity.type
_entity.pdbx_description
1 polymer ?
#
loop_
_entity_poly.entity_id
_entity_poly.type
_entity_poly.pdbx_seq_one_letter_code
_entity_poly.pdbx_strand_id
1 'polypeptide(L)'
;MLLTETIKNCTSAIKKRRVTIESKQHAETYAKALAQLAQATESIKDTLDCAAAMKEKGIVSTSLMDEPTRNELLACIDDCGNGVSEMQLTLETVRLLKSKGDAIAAQIKIVWRDAAQKYSDGPKGYLSMIGGLSNDPKRAKDLTDSITQTVAGNPSIKAVNSLVSYVAEAEQIIDQFSLNPEIEDFLKKVSSQRATVLDLTPNVMVWLKEKNLTSKLRIKF
;
A
#
# COMPACT_ATOMS: atom_id res chain seq x y z
N MET A 1 11.71 74.27 10.60
CA MET A 1 11.72 72.86 11.05
C MET A 1 13.18 72.44 11.17
N LEU A 2 13.64 72.11 12.39
CA LEU A 2 15.06 71.82 12.66
C LEU A 2 15.46 70.48 12.03
N LEU A 3 16.66 70.40 11.45
CA LEU A 3 17.19 69.21 10.76
C LEU A 3 17.05 67.91 11.60
N THR A 4 17.23 68.04 12.92
CA THR A 4 17.09 66.98 13.92
C THR A 4 15.68 66.38 13.98
N GLU A 5 14.64 67.19 13.80
CA GLU A 5 13.25 66.74 13.83
C GLU A 5 12.88 65.97 12.57
N THR A 6 13.39 66.41 11.42
CA THR A 6 13.30 65.67 10.15
C THR A 6 13.97 64.30 10.26
N ILE A 7 15.18 64.22 10.82
CA ILE A 7 15.89 62.95 11.04
C ILE A 7 15.08 62.03 11.95
N LYS A 8 14.56 62.53 13.08
CA LYS A 8 13.73 61.75 14.02
C LYS A 8 12.48 61.18 13.34
N ASN A 9 11.82 61.97 12.50
CA ASN A 9 10.64 61.56 11.75
C ASN A 9 10.98 60.48 10.72
N CYS A 10 12.07 60.65 9.96
CA CYS A 10 12.57 59.65 9.03
C CYS A 10 12.92 58.33 9.74
N THR A 11 13.64 58.37 10.86
CA THR A 11 13.99 57.16 11.64
C THR A 11 12.74 56.45 12.15
N SER A 12 11.73 57.20 12.62
CA SER A 12 10.47 56.63 13.10
C SER A 12 9.69 55.94 11.98
N ALA A 13 9.64 56.58 10.80
CA ALA A 13 9.02 56.00 9.60
C ALA A 13 9.75 54.72 9.14
N ILE A 14 11.09 54.71 9.16
CA ILE A 14 11.90 53.52 8.84
C ILE A 14 11.61 52.38 9.82
N LYS A 15 11.61 52.64 11.14
CA LYS A 15 11.28 51.63 12.16
C LYS A 15 9.89 51.05 11.96
N LYS A 16 8.89 51.90 11.71
CA LYS A 16 7.51 51.45 11.43
C LYS A 16 7.45 50.57 10.19
N ARG A 17 8.09 51.00 9.10
CA ARG A 17 8.14 50.22 7.85
C ARG A 17 8.84 48.87 8.03
N ARG A 18 9.92 48.81 8.83
CA ARG A 18 10.61 47.56 9.14
C ARG A 18 9.70 46.57 9.87
N VAL A 19 9.03 47.00 10.94
CA VAL A 19 8.07 46.15 11.69
C VAL A 19 6.94 45.64 10.79
N THR A 20 6.42 46.48 9.89
CA THR A 20 5.39 46.06 8.93
C THR A 20 5.91 45.00 7.96
N ILE A 21 7.13 45.14 7.45
CA ILE A 21 7.75 44.15 6.56
C ILE A 21 7.99 42.83 7.30
N GLU A 22 8.55 42.88 8.50
CA GLU A 22 8.81 41.70 9.34
C GLU A 22 7.51 40.96 9.68
N SER A 23 6.47 41.68 10.08
CA SER A 23 5.14 41.11 10.37
C SER A 23 4.52 40.46 9.13
N LYS A 24 4.60 41.11 7.95
CA LYS A 24 4.12 40.52 6.70
C LYS A 24 4.88 39.24 6.34
N GLN A 25 6.21 39.27 6.42
CA GLN A 25 7.05 38.11 6.12
C GLN A 25 6.79 36.95 7.08
N HIS A 26 6.59 37.24 8.36
CA HIS A 26 6.21 36.25 9.36
C HIS A 26 4.86 35.62 9.01
N ALA A 27 3.84 36.42 8.70
CA ALA A 27 2.52 35.93 8.31
C ALA A 27 2.57 35.05 7.05
N GLU A 28 3.33 35.44 6.03
CA GLU A 28 3.53 34.65 4.81
C GLU A 28 4.23 33.31 5.10
N THR A 29 5.25 33.32 5.96
CA THR A 29 5.99 32.11 6.35
C THR A 29 5.11 31.17 7.15
N TYR A 30 4.32 31.71 8.08
CA TYR A 30 3.37 30.95 8.89
C TYR A 30 2.26 30.32 8.04
N ALA A 31 1.67 31.09 7.11
CA ALA A 31 0.67 30.58 6.17
C ALA A 31 1.22 29.42 5.32
N LYS A 32 2.47 29.54 4.86
CA LYS A 32 3.16 28.46 4.13
C LYS A 32 3.38 27.23 5.01
N ALA A 33 3.75 27.41 6.28
CA ALA A 33 3.92 26.31 7.23
C ALA A 33 2.59 25.58 7.46
N LEU A 34 1.49 26.29 7.64
CA LEU A 34 0.14 25.69 7.76
C LEU A 34 -0.26 24.88 6.54
N ALA A 35 -0.04 25.41 5.33
CA ALA A 35 -0.35 24.69 4.10
C ALA A 35 0.46 23.39 3.96
N GLN A 36 1.75 23.43 4.30
CA GLN A 36 2.60 22.25 4.29
C GLN A 36 2.22 21.26 5.40
N LEU A 37 1.80 21.75 6.56
CA LEU A 37 1.34 20.91 7.66
C LEU A 37 0.11 20.12 7.23
N ALA A 38 -0.90 20.78 6.64
CA ALA A 38 -2.11 20.14 6.14
C ALA A 38 -1.79 19.03 5.12
N GLN A 39 -0.86 19.30 4.18
CA GLN A 39 -0.42 18.30 3.22
C GLN A 39 0.30 17.12 3.88
N ALA A 40 1.19 17.38 4.84
CA ALA A 40 1.94 16.35 5.54
C ALA A 40 1.01 15.46 6.38
N THR A 41 0.07 16.05 7.12
CA THR A 41 -0.89 15.32 7.94
C THR A 41 -1.82 14.46 7.10
N GLU A 42 -2.28 14.94 5.94
CA GLU A 42 -3.12 14.13 5.04
C GLU A 42 -2.34 12.94 4.49
N SER A 43 -1.10 13.16 4.02
CA SER A 43 -0.26 12.07 3.52
C SER A 43 0.06 11.02 4.59
N ILE A 44 0.29 11.45 5.84
CA ILE A 44 0.51 10.55 6.98
C ILE A 44 -0.76 9.76 7.26
N LYS A 45 -1.92 10.42 7.30
CA LYS A 45 -3.21 9.78 7.53
C LYS A 45 -3.49 8.72 6.46
N ASP A 46 -3.37 9.04 5.18
CA ASP A 46 -3.56 8.09 4.07
C ASP A 46 -2.68 6.85 4.22
N THR A 47 -1.43 7.06 4.64
CA THR A 47 -0.46 5.99 4.90
C THR A 47 -0.90 5.09 6.05
N LEU A 48 -1.35 5.68 7.15
CA LEU A 48 -1.83 4.94 8.33
C LEU A 48 -3.15 4.20 8.05
N ASP A 49 -4.08 4.83 7.32
CA ASP A 49 -5.34 4.21 6.93
C ASP A 49 -5.11 3.01 6.00
N CYS A 50 -4.14 3.12 5.08
CA CYS A 50 -3.71 1.99 4.26
C CYS A 50 -3.13 0.84 5.10
N ALA A 51 -2.28 1.15 6.08
CA ALA A 51 -1.71 0.16 6.99
C ALA A 51 -2.80 -0.54 7.83
N ALA A 52 -3.79 0.22 8.30
CA ALA A 52 -4.94 -0.33 9.01
C ALA A 52 -5.76 -1.26 8.11
N ALA A 53 -6.04 -0.86 6.87
CA ALA A 53 -6.76 -1.68 5.89
C ALA A 53 -6.03 -3.00 5.58
N MET A 54 -4.70 -2.97 5.43
CA MET A 54 -3.90 -4.19 5.23
C MET A 54 -4.09 -5.19 6.37
N LYS A 55 -4.14 -4.70 7.62
CA LYS A 55 -4.34 -5.53 8.80
C LYS A 55 -5.78 -6.04 8.89
N GLU A 56 -6.77 -5.18 8.69
CA GLU A 56 -8.20 -5.55 8.71
C GLU A 56 -8.51 -6.65 7.69
N LYS A 57 -7.93 -6.56 6.50
CA LYS A 57 -8.10 -7.55 5.43
C LYS A 57 -7.23 -8.79 5.56
N GLY A 58 -6.43 -8.90 6.63
CA GLY A 58 -5.59 -10.07 6.89
C GLY A 58 -4.39 -10.23 5.95
N ILE A 59 -4.01 -9.18 5.21
CA ILE A 59 -2.78 -9.18 4.38
C ILE A 59 -1.55 -9.18 5.30
N VAL A 60 -1.64 -8.51 6.45
CA VAL A 60 -0.63 -8.54 7.51
C VAL A 60 -1.26 -8.95 8.84
N SER A 61 -0.52 -9.67 9.67
CA SER A 61 -0.97 -10.16 10.98
C SER A 61 -0.55 -9.27 12.15
N THR A 62 0.50 -8.45 11.97
CA THR A 62 1.07 -7.60 13.03
C THR A 62 0.87 -6.11 12.74
N SER A 63 1.08 -5.29 13.76
CA SER A 63 1.21 -3.84 13.57
C SER A 63 2.37 -3.55 12.61
N LEU A 64 2.17 -2.61 11.69
CA LEU A 64 3.18 -2.16 10.72
C LEU A 64 4.11 -1.08 11.27
N MET A 65 3.82 -0.59 12.49
CA MET A 65 4.59 0.43 13.18
C MET A 65 4.92 -0.06 14.59
N ASP A 66 6.19 0.06 14.94
CA ASP A 66 6.66 -0.18 16.30
C ASP A 66 6.38 1.01 17.22
N GLU A 67 6.43 0.74 18.53
CA GLU A 67 6.12 1.74 19.55
C GLU A 67 7.07 2.95 19.55
N PRO A 68 8.42 2.78 19.40
CA PRO A 68 9.33 3.91 19.31
C PRO A 68 9.01 4.85 18.13
N THR A 69 8.82 4.30 16.93
CA THR A 69 8.49 5.10 15.73
C THR A 69 7.16 5.83 15.91
N ARG A 70 6.18 5.17 16.52
CA ARG A 70 4.89 5.78 16.85
C ARG A 70 5.05 6.96 17.80
N ASN A 71 5.83 6.79 18.86
CA ASN A 71 6.05 7.84 19.85
C ASN A 71 6.82 9.04 19.26
N GLU A 72 7.81 8.78 18.39
CA GLU A 72 8.51 9.84 17.66
C GLU A 72 7.58 10.62 16.72
N LEU A 73 6.69 9.94 16.01
CA LEU A 73 5.71 10.58 15.15
C LEU A 73 4.73 11.44 15.97
N LEU A 74 4.23 10.89 17.09
CA LEU A 74 3.34 11.62 18.00
C LEU A 74 3.99 12.88 18.55
N ALA A 75 5.26 12.80 18.98
CA ALA A 75 6.00 13.98 19.43
C ALA A 75 6.09 15.06 18.35
N CYS A 76 6.35 14.68 17.09
CA CYS A 76 6.38 15.63 15.97
C CYS A 76 4.99 16.25 15.70
N ILE A 77 3.92 15.47 15.85
CA ILE A 77 2.54 15.95 15.71
C ILE A 77 2.22 16.94 16.82
N ASP A 78 2.60 16.64 18.07
CA ASP A 78 2.41 17.50 19.22
C ASP A 78 3.18 18.82 19.07
N ASP A 79 4.44 18.76 18.62
CA ASP A 79 5.24 19.96 18.33
C ASP A 79 4.58 20.85 17.26
N CYS A 80 4.04 20.26 16.19
CA CYS A 80 3.26 21.00 15.20
C CYS A 80 1.97 21.57 15.80
N GLY A 81 1.24 20.79 16.59
CA GLY A 81 -0.01 21.22 17.24
C GLY A 81 0.20 22.39 18.19
N ASN A 82 1.22 22.31 19.05
CA ASN A 82 1.63 23.38 19.95
C ASN A 82 2.03 24.62 19.15
N GLY A 83 2.86 24.47 18.12
CA GLY A 83 3.25 25.57 17.24
C GLY A 83 2.08 26.27 16.56
N VAL A 84 1.02 25.54 16.16
CA VAL A 84 -0.21 26.15 15.65
C VAL A 84 -0.95 26.91 16.73
N SER A 85 -1.12 26.30 17.92
CA SER A 85 -1.87 26.91 19.03
C SER A 85 -1.22 28.20 19.55
N GLU A 86 0.11 28.27 19.52
CA GLU A 86 0.91 29.40 19.99
C GLU A 86 1.24 30.41 18.89
N MET A 87 0.80 30.16 17.64
CA MET A 87 1.17 30.93 16.44
C MET A 87 2.70 31.00 16.21
N GLN A 88 3.43 29.95 16.60
CA GLN A 88 4.89 29.82 16.46
C GLN A 88 5.30 28.68 15.50
N LEU A 89 4.36 28.10 14.75
CA LEU A 89 4.66 27.03 13.79
C LEU A 89 5.73 27.48 12.79
N THR A 90 6.79 26.68 12.68
CA THR A 90 7.88 26.92 11.73
C THR A 90 7.88 25.90 10.59
N LEU A 91 8.49 26.27 9.46
CA LEU A 91 8.69 25.35 8.34
C LEU A 91 9.58 24.16 8.71
N GLU A 92 10.52 24.33 9.64
CA GLU A 92 11.42 23.26 10.08
C GLU A 92 10.66 22.18 10.87
N THR A 93 9.79 22.59 11.78
CA THR A 93 8.93 21.66 12.54
C THR A 93 8.07 20.82 11.59
N VAL A 94 7.45 21.47 10.59
CA VAL A 94 6.62 20.78 9.58
C VAL A 94 7.46 19.84 8.69
N ARG A 95 8.68 20.25 8.31
CA ARG A 95 9.61 19.40 7.55
C ARG A 95 10.01 18.15 8.32
N LEU A 96 10.23 18.26 9.63
CA LEU A 96 10.54 17.12 10.48
C LEU A 96 9.38 16.12 10.51
N LEU A 97 8.15 16.60 10.75
CA LEU A 97 6.94 15.75 10.69
C LEU A 97 6.82 15.04 9.34
N LYS A 98 6.96 15.80 8.24
CA LYS A 98 6.90 15.24 6.89
C LYS A 98 7.97 14.16 6.69
N SER A 99 9.21 14.42 7.09
CA SER A 99 10.31 13.45 6.99
C SER A 99 10.01 12.15 7.72
N LYS A 100 9.43 12.22 8.93
CA LYS A 100 9.03 11.04 9.70
C LYS A 100 7.87 10.30 9.04
N GLY A 101 6.88 11.03 8.52
CA GLY A 101 5.79 10.49 7.72
C GLY A 101 6.27 9.74 6.46
N ASP A 102 7.18 10.34 5.72
CA ASP A 102 7.77 9.75 4.50
C ASP A 102 8.55 8.47 4.82
N ALA A 103 9.27 8.43 5.95
CA ALA A 103 9.98 7.24 6.41
C ALA A 103 9.01 6.08 6.73
N ILE A 104 7.90 6.38 7.40
CA ILE A 104 6.83 5.41 7.70
C ILE A 104 6.18 4.89 6.41
N ALA A 105 5.89 5.78 5.46
CA ALA A 105 5.35 5.40 4.15
C ALA A 105 6.29 4.48 3.38
N ALA A 106 7.60 4.75 3.41
CA ALA A 106 8.61 3.87 2.83
C ALA A 106 8.64 2.49 3.49
N GLN A 107 8.58 2.43 4.82
CA GLN A 107 8.53 1.17 5.56
C GLN A 107 7.27 0.35 5.22
N ILE A 108 6.09 0.98 5.20
CA ILE A 108 4.83 0.32 4.84
C ILE A 108 4.89 -0.20 3.41
N LYS A 109 5.50 0.54 2.48
CA LYS A 109 5.68 0.07 1.10
C LYS A 109 6.56 -1.18 1.00
N ILE A 110 7.61 -1.29 1.82
CA ILE A 110 8.45 -2.49 1.87
C ILE A 110 7.61 -3.67 2.37
N VAL A 111 6.89 -3.51 3.48
CA VAL A 111 6.06 -4.58 4.04
C VAL A 111 4.93 -4.97 3.10
N TRP A 112 4.29 -4.00 2.44
CA TRP A 112 3.26 -4.24 1.43
C TRP A 112 3.73 -5.23 0.37
N ARG A 113 4.90 -5.02 -0.23
CA ARG A 113 5.38 -5.90 -1.30
C ARG A 113 5.55 -7.35 -0.85
N ASP A 114 6.17 -7.56 0.31
CA ASP A 114 6.39 -8.90 0.85
C ASP A 114 5.06 -9.57 1.27
N ALA A 115 4.23 -8.84 2.02
CA ALA A 115 2.98 -9.36 2.54
C ALA A 115 1.94 -9.62 1.44
N ALA A 116 1.78 -8.70 0.48
CA ALA A 116 0.85 -8.86 -0.64
C ALA A 116 1.27 -10.01 -1.57
N GLN A 117 2.57 -10.22 -1.76
CA GLN A 117 3.08 -11.37 -2.51
C GLN A 117 2.72 -12.66 -1.78
N LYS A 118 3.08 -12.79 -0.50
CA LYS A 118 2.76 -13.98 0.32
C LYS A 118 1.26 -14.28 0.38
N TYR A 119 0.45 -13.24 0.56
CA TYR A 119 -1.01 -13.33 0.60
C TYR A 119 -1.59 -13.91 -0.70
N SER A 120 -0.94 -13.67 -1.84
CA SER A 120 -1.45 -14.09 -3.15
C SER A 120 -0.70 -15.27 -3.80
N ASP A 121 0.41 -15.73 -3.21
CA ASP A 121 1.25 -16.80 -3.76
C ASP A 121 0.49 -18.11 -3.96
N GLY A 122 -0.30 -18.52 -2.96
CA GLY A 122 -1.12 -19.74 -3.03
C GLY A 122 -2.11 -19.68 -4.21
N PRO A 123 -3.06 -18.73 -4.20
CA PRO A 123 -4.03 -18.57 -5.28
C PRO A 123 -3.39 -18.42 -6.67
N LYS A 124 -2.32 -17.62 -6.81
CA LYS A 124 -1.59 -17.50 -8.08
C LYS A 124 -0.95 -18.80 -8.53
N GLY A 125 -0.34 -19.55 -7.60
CA GLY A 125 0.24 -20.86 -7.86
C GLY A 125 -0.81 -21.82 -8.43
N TYR A 126 -1.97 -21.93 -7.79
CA TYR A 126 -3.06 -22.75 -8.31
C TYR A 126 -3.58 -22.25 -9.66
N LEU A 127 -3.85 -20.95 -9.83
CA LEU A 127 -4.27 -20.42 -11.12
C LEU A 127 -3.28 -20.73 -12.26
N SER A 128 -1.97 -20.77 -11.97
CA SER A 128 -0.97 -21.18 -12.97
C SER A 128 -1.11 -22.65 -13.38
N MET A 129 -1.54 -23.52 -12.45
CA MET A 129 -1.69 -24.96 -12.68
C MET A 129 -3.04 -25.31 -13.35
N ILE A 130 -4.13 -24.69 -12.90
CA ILE A 130 -5.51 -25.06 -13.31
C ILE A 130 -6.24 -23.98 -14.09
N GLY A 131 -5.72 -22.76 -14.19
CA GLY A 131 -6.38 -21.64 -14.86
C GLY A 131 -6.67 -21.94 -16.34
N GLY A 132 -5.72 -22.59 -17.03
CA GLY A 132 -5.90 -23.04 -18.42
C GLY A 132 -7.00 -24.09 -18.62
N LEU A 133 -7.37 -24.78 -17.53
CA LEU A 133 -8.40 -25.82 -17.52
C LEU A 133 -9.77 -25.30 -17.11
N SER A 134 -9.85 -24.05 -16.62
CA SER A 134 -11.09 -23.44 -16.17
C SER A 134 -12.08 -23.22 -17.32
N ASN A 135 -13.30 -22.82 -16.96
CA ASN A 135 -14.33 -22.46 -17.94
C ASN A 135 -14.01 -21.16 -18.69
N ASP A 136 -13.24 -20.26 -18.05
CA ASP A 136 -12.74 -19.04 -18.66
C ASP A 136 -11.22 -18.88 -18.42
N PRO A 137 -10.38 -19.54 -19.24
CA PRO A 137 -8.93 -19.46 -19.13
C PRO A 137 -8.38 -18.05 -19.29
N LYS A 138 -9.09 -17.19 -20.05
CA LYS A 138 -8.68 -15.79 -20.23
C LYS A 138 -8.86 -15.03 -18.93
N ARG A 139 -10.01 -15.18 -18.27
CA ARG A 139 -10.25 -14.54 -16.97
C ARG A 139 -9.26 -14.98 -15.90
N ALA A 140 -8.94 -16.28 -15.84
CA ALA A 140 -7.92 -16.80 -14.92
C ALA A 140 -6.54 -16.17 -15.15
N LYS A 141 -6.17 -15.95 -16.41
CA LYS A 141 -4.94 -15.24 -16.76
C LYS A 141 -5.00 -13.75 -16.38
N ASP A 142 -6.09 -13.06 -16.74
CA ASP A 142 -6.27 -11.64 -16.43
C ASP A 142 -6.24 -11.38 -14.92
N LEU A 143 -6.77 -12.32 -14.10
CA LEU A 143 -6.66 -12.27 -12.65
C LEU A 143 -5.21 -12.40 -12.17
N THR A 144 -4.46 -13.36 -12.71
CA THR A 144 -3.03 -13.53 -12.37
C THR A 144 -2.22 -12.28 -12.67
N ASP A 145 -2.48 -11.64 -13.81
CA ASP A 145 -1.84 -10.40 -14.24
C ASP A 145 -2.25 -9.23 -13.32
N SER A 146 -3.54 -9.12 -12.99
CA SER A 146 -4.10 -8.07 -12.11
C SER A 146 -3.54 -8.15 -10.69
N ILE A 147 -3.42 -9.36 -10.14
CA ILE A 147 -2.77 -9.59 -8.84
C ILE A 147 -1.30 -9.15 -8.92
N THR A 148 -0.58 -9.59 -9.95
CA THR A 148 0.85 -9.28 -10.13
C THR A 148 1.09 -7.77 -10.22
N GLN A 149 0.28 -7.06 -11.00
CA GLN A 149 0.37 -5.61 -11.13
C GLN A 149 0.05 -4.89 -9.81
N THR A 150 -0.96 -5.36 -9.08
CA THR A 150 -1.36 -4.77 -7.80
C THR A 150 -0.27 -4.93 -6.74
N VAL A 151 0.34 -6.12 -6.64
CA VAL A 151 1.46 -6.40 -5.72
C VAL A 151 2.69 -5.53 -6.04
N ALA A 152 3.01 -5.35 -7.33
CA ALA A 152 4.16 -4.54 -7.75
C ALA A 152 4.00 -3.03 -7.48
N GLY A 153 2.75 -2.56 -7.45
CA GLY A 153 2.35 -1.17 -7.25
C GLY A 153 2.62 -0.63 -5.84
N ASN A 154 2.30 0.65 -5.65
CA ASN A 154 2.36 1.27 -4.32
C ASN A 154 1.13 0.87 -3.49
N PRO A 155 1.29 0.73 -2.16
CA PRO A 155 0.16 0.49 -1.28
C PRO A 155 -0.82 1.66 -1.32
N SER A 156 -2.10 1.33 -1.32
CA SER A 156 -3.22 2.25 -1.12
C SER A 156 -4.43 1.43 -0.68
N ILE A 157 -5.42 2.08 -0.07
CA ILE A 157 -6.68 1.41 0.30
C ILE A 157 -7.33 0.74 -0.93
N LYS A 158 -7.28 1.40 -2.09
CA LYS A 158 -7.76 0.83 -3.36
C LYS A 158 -6.99 -0.44 -3.74
N ALA A 159 -5.65 -0.41 -3.68
CA ALA A 159 -4.83 -1.57 -4.01
C ALA A 159 -5.08 -2.74 -3.04
N VAL A 160 -5.24 -2.47 -1.74
CA VAL A 160 -5.62 -3.47 -0.73
C VAL A 160 -6.95 -4.12 -1.10
N ASN A 161 -7.99 -3.33 -1.33
CA ASN A 161 -9.32 -3.85 -1.67
C ASN A 161 -9.32 -4.61 -3.00
N SER A 162 -8.61 -4.12 -4.01
CA SER A 162 -8.46 -4.81 -5.30
C SER A 162 -7.76 -6.15 -5.13
N LEU A 163 -6.65 -6.22 -4.38
CA LEU A 163 -5.93 -7.47 -4.15
C LEU A 163 -6.81 -8.52 -3.49
N VAL A 164 -7.52 -8.14 -2.42
CA VAL A 164 -8.44 -9.04 -1.70
C VAL A 164 -9.53 -9.56 -2.65
N SER A 165 -10.11 -8.67 -3.46
CA SER A 165 -11.14 -9.06 -4.43
C SER A 165 -10.60 -10.02 -5.49
N TYR A 166 -9.39 -9.78 -6.02
CA TYR A 166 -8.80 -10.66 -7.02
C TYR A 166 -8.42 -12.02 -6.44
N VAL A 167 -7.92 -12.05 -5.19
CA VAL A 167 -7.61 -13.28 -4.48
C VAL A 167 -8.88 -14.09 -4.20
N ALA A 168 -9.95 -13.45 -3.70
CA ALA A 168 -11.22 -14.13 -3.47
C ALA A 168 -11.82 -14.71 -4.76
N GLU A 169 -11.71 -14.00 -5.89
CA GLU A 169 -12.15 -14.52 -7.18
C GLU A 169 -11.27 -15.68 -7.68
N ALA A 170 -9.96 -15.61 -7.46
CA ALA A 170 -9.05 -16.71 -7.74
C ALA A 170 -9.42 -17.96 -6.93
N GLU A 171 -9.70 -17.80 -5.63
CA GLU A 171 -10.16 -18.88 -4.74
C GLU A 171 -11.46 -19.51 -5.24
N GLN A 172 -12.44 -18.70 -5.68
CA GLN A 172 -13.67 -19.23 -6.28
C GLN A 172 -13.43 -20.08 -7.54
N ILE A 173 -12.45 -19.73 -8.38
CA ILE A 173 -12.07 -20.56 -9.52
C ILE A 173 -11.42 -21.85 -9.03
N ILE A 174 -10.56 -21.78 -8.01
CA ILE A 174 -9.84 -22.94 -7.46
C ILE A 174 -10.84 -23.93 -6.83
N ASP A 175 -11.80 -23.44 -6.06
CA ASP A 175 -12.81 -24.24 -5.36
C ASP A 175 -13.69 -25.04 -6.33
N GLN A 176 -13.92 -24.53 -7.55
CA GLN A 176 -14.64 -25.25 -8.60
C GLN A 176 -13.95 -26.56 -9.00
N PHE A 177 -12.64 -26.67 -8.81
CA PHE A 177 -11.90 -27.91 -9.08
C PHE A 177 -11.94 -28.89 -7.91
N SER A 178 -12.39 -28.50 -6.72
CA SER A 178 -12.54 -29.40 -5.56
C SER A 178 -11.28 -30.24 -5.32
N LEU A 179 -10.14 -29.56 -5.26
CA LEU A 179 -8.82 -30.20 -5.17
C LEU A 179 -8.66 -30.94 -3.84
N ASN A 180 -8.16 -32.16 -3.91
CA ASN A 180 -7.70 -32.93 -2.75
C ASN A 180 -6.18 -33.16 -2.88
N PRO A 181 -5.48 -33.60 -1.81
CA PRO A 181 -4.02 -33.76 -1.84
C PRO A 181 -3.50 -34.65 -2.98
N GLU A 182 -4.26 -35.67 -3.39
CA GLU A 182 -3.88 -36.56 -4.50
C GLU A 182 -4.01 -35.87 -5.87
N ILE A 183 -5.09 -35.14 -6.10
CA ILE A 183 -5.31 -34.34 -7.32
C ILE A 183 -4.27 -33.21 -7.40
N GLU A 184 -3.94 -32.58 -6.28
CA GLU A 184 -2.88 -31.58 -6.24
C GLU A 184 -1.52 -32.13 -6.61
N ASP A 185 -1.14 -33.29 -6.09
CA ASP A 185 0.12 -33.95 -6.44
C ASP A 185 0.16 -34.30 -7.94
N PHE A 186 -0.95 -34.83 -8.46
CA PHE A 186 -1.11 -35.06 -9.89
C PHE A 186 -0.91 -33.77 -10.70
N LEU A 187 -1.59 -32.68 -10.34
CA LEU A 187 -1.47 -31.39 -11.05
C LEU A 187 -0.05 -30.82 -10.94
N LYS A 188 0.63 -30.96 -9.80
CA LYS A 188 2.04 -30.57 -9.62
C LYS A 188 2.94 -31.34 -10.58
N LYS A 189 2.74 -32.66 -10.71
CA LYS A 189 3.45 -33.49 -11.68
C LYS A 189 3.13 -33.12 -13.13
N VAL A 190 1.87 -32.79 -13.44
CA VAL A 190 1.47 -32.32 -14.79
C VAL A 190 2.18 -31.01 -15.12
N SER A 191 2.13 -30.02 -14.22
CA SER A 191 2.77 -28.70 -14.43
C SER A 191 4.29 -28.78 -14.60
N SER A 192 4.93 -29.77 -13.96
CA SER A 192 6.38 -30.02 -14.07
C SER A 192 6.76 -31.02 -15.18
N GLN A 193 5.80 -31.47 -16.00
CA GLN A 193 5.99 -32.45 -17.08
C GLN A 193 6.55 -33.80 -16.60
N ARG A 194 6.23 -34.18 -15.37
CA ARG A 194 6.66 -35.44 -14.73
C ARG A 194 5.52 -36.43 -14.53
N ALA A 195 4.28 -36.03 -14.81
CA ALA A 195 3.13 -36.92 -14.72
C ALA A 195 3.25 -38.05 -15.75
N THR A 196 2.98 -39.26 -15.27
CA THR A 196 2.96 -40.49 -16.06
C THR A 196 1.57 -41.11 -16.03
N VAL A 197 1.35 -42.17 -16.80
CA VAL A 197 0.10 -42.93 -16.76
C VAL A 197 -0.16 -43.53 -15.37
N LEU A 198 0.88 -43.76 -14.56
CA LEU A 198 0.73 -44.27 -13.18
C LEU A 198 0.08 -43.24 -12.26
N ASP A 199 0.17 -41.95 -12.58
CA ASP A 199 -0.44 -40.88 -11.80
C ASP A 199 -1.94 -40.68 -12.13
N LEU A 200 -2.47 -41.40 -13.13
CA LEU A 200 -3.90 -41.47 -13.44
C LEU A 200 -4.60 -42.50 -12.56
N THR A 201 -4.58 -42.25 -11.26
CA THR A 201 -5.26 -43.11 -10.28
C THR A 201 -6.78 -43.13 -10.49
N PRO A 202 -7.52 -44.10 -9.93
CA PRO A 202 -8.98 -44.11 -10.02
C PRO A 202 -9.63 -42.79 -9.55
N ASN A 203 -9.09 -42.19 -8.48
CA ASN A 203 -9.59 -40.92 -7.95
C ASN A 203 -9.37 -39.76 -8.94
N VAL A 204 -8.15 -39.63 -9.49
CA VAL A 204 -7.84 -38.62 -10.52
C VAL A 204 -8.71 -38.81 -11.76
N MET A 205 -8.93 -40.06 -12.19
CA MET A 205 -9.77 -40.36 -13.36
C MET A 205 -11.25 -40.04 -13.15
N VAL A 206 -11.80 -40.26 -11.95
CA VAL A 206 -13.16 -39.84 -11.60
C VAL A 206 -13.25 -38.32 -11.61
N TRP A 207 -12.33 -37.63 -10.96
CA TRP A 207 -12.26 -36.18 -10.93
C TRP A 207 -12.19 -35.55 -12.33
N LEU A 208 -11.33 -36.07 -13.22
CA LEU A 208 -11.24 -35.60 -14.60
C LEU A 208 -12.56 -35.70 -15.36
N LYS A 209 -13.34 -36.77 -15.12
CA LYS A 209 -14.67 -36.95 -15.73
C LYS A 209 -15.68 -35.95 -15.15
N GLU A 210 -15.74 -35.84 -13.83
CA GLU A 210 -16.67 -34.93 -13.13
C GLU A 210 -16.45 -33.46 -13.51
N LYS A 211 -15.19 -33.05 -13.69
CA LYS A 211 -14.83 -31.69 -14.09
C LYS A 211 -14.80 -31.48 -15.61
N ASN A 212 -15.22 -32.47 -16.41
CA ASN A 212 -15.21 -32.44 -17.88
C ASN A 212 -13.83 -32.12 -18.49
N LEU A 213 -12.76 -32.61 -17.87
CA LEU A 213 -11.37 -32.36 -18.24
C LEU A 213 -10.74 -33.47 -19.08
N THR A 214 -11.43 -34.61 -19.23
CA THR A 214 -10.92 -35.78 -19.97
C THR A 214 -10.45 -35.43 -21.39
N SER A 215 -11.13 -34.51 -22.08
CA SER A 215 -10.77 -34.06 -23.44
C SER A 215 -9.70 -32.96 -23.46
N LYS A 216 -9.38 -32.36 -22.31
CA LYS A 216 -8.36 -31.31 -22.18
C LYS A 216 -6.96 -31.87 -21.95
N LEU A 217 -6.84 -33.10 -21.42
CA LEU A 217 -5.55 -33.80 -21.33
C LEU A 217 -5.13 -34.39 -22.68
N ARG A 218 -3.88 -34.15 -23.07
CA ARG A 218 -3.28 -34.72 -24.28
C ARG A 218 -2.04 -35.53 -23.90
N ILE A 219 -1.94 -36.75 -24.42
CA ILE A 219 -0.74 -37.58 -24.30
C ILE A 219 0.19 -37.23 -25.46
N LYS A 220 1.46 -36.98 -25.17
CA LYS A 220 2.51 -36.76 -26.16
C LYS A 220 3.70 -37.67 -25.81
N PHE A 221 4.16 -38.45 -26.78
CA PHE A 221 5.35 -39.29 -26.69
C PHE A 221 6.60 -38.53 -27.11
#